data_AF-A0A1C4Y979-F1
#
_entry.id   AF-A0A1C4Y979-F1
#
_cell.length_a   1.000
_cell.length_b   1.000
_cell.length_c   1.000
_cell.angle_alpha   90.00
_cell.angle_beta   90.00
_cell.angle_gamma   90.00
#
_symmetry.space_group_name_H-M   'P 1'
#
loop_
_entity.id
_entity.type
_entity.pdbx_description
1 polymer ?
#
loop_
_entity_poly.entity_id
_entity_poly.type
_entity_poly.pdbx_seq_one_letter_code
_entity_poly.pdbx_strand_id
1 'polypeptide(L)'
;MADRPSRFARRAVAVCLLLVAAGLPGRPPETTTTDTTRPTVLRMLQLNLCNSGRAGCYTGRSMAVAAEVIDTEAPDLVTLNEICQGDVPALRRVFEAVHRGRSVVSAFQAAGDRPSGADTRCRNGQPYGVGLLARVRTPDTTGGVYRGIHPTQDLADPEERAWLCVDVDRRLLACTTHLANTSYRVALAQCGHLLDTILPTIRGGTGAVLAGDLNLRAGVDPDVRSCTPAGHQRVDDGALQHIVATVGVTICCHRPVPMREATDHPGLLATLVVEDRPPT
;
A
#
# COMPACT_ATOMS: atom_id res chain seq x y z
N MET A 1 52.18 -50.06 -50.45
CA MET A 1 50.82 -50.55 -50.81
C MET A 1 50.42 -51.48 -49.69
N ALA A 2 49.82 -50.94 -48.63
CA ALA A 2 48.37 -50.87 -48.44
C ALA A 2 47.74 -52.28 -48.44
N ASP A 3 47.41 -52.80 -47.26
CA ASP A 3 46.01 -53.03 -46.89
C ASP A 3 45.84 -53.60 -45.46
N ARG A 4 44.86 -53.04 -44.75
CA ARG A 4 44.11 -53.64 -43.62
C ARG A 4 43.30 -54.83 -44.16
N PRO A 5 42.75 -55.82 -43.39
CA PRO A 5 42.03 -55.58 -42.12
C PRO A 5 41.87 -56.77 -41.10
N SER A 6 41.22 -56.44 -39.97
CA SER A 6 40.25 -57.28 -39.21
C SER A 6 40.76 -58.52 -38.45
N ARG A 7 40.13 -59.06 -37.40
CA ARG A 7 39.07 -58.77 -36.39
C ARG A 7 39.11 -60.02 -35.47
N PHE A 8 38.40 -59.96 -34.34
CA PHE A 8 38.05 -61.09 -33.44
C PHE A 8 39.16 -61.51 -32.45
N ALA A 9 38.92 -61.86 -31.19
CA ALA A 9 37.70 -62.10 -30.43
C ALA A 9 37.94 -61.83 -28.93
N ARG A 10 36.83 -61.57 -28.22
CA ARG A 10 36.68 -61.47 -26.77
C ARG A 10 37.02 -62.78 -26.04
N ARG A 11 37.53 -62.68 -24.80
CA ARG A 11 37.24 -63.50 -23.58
C ARG A 11 38.16 -62.99 -22.46
N ALA A 12 37.70 -62.12 -21.55
CA ALA A 12 37.03 -62.43 -20.29
C ALA A 12 37.91 -63.22 -19.30
N VAL A 13 38.34 -62.58 -18.19
CA VAL A 13 38.40 -63.13 -16.82
C VAL A 13 38.46 -61.96 -15.82
N ALA A 14 37.65 -62.08 -14.76
CA ALA A 14 37.46 -61.17 -13.64
C ALA A 14 38.70 -61.03 -12.73
N VAL A 15 38.69 -60.06 -11.81
CA VAL A 15 38.92 -60.28 -10.36
C VAL A 15 38.78 -58.96 -9.58
N CYS A 16 38.17 -59.11 -8.42
CA CYS A 16 37.73 -58.17 -7.39
C CYS A 16 38.79 -57.18 -6.89
N LEU A 17 38.36 -55.94 -6.62
CA LEU A 17 38.98 -55.07 -5.63
C LEU A 17 37.90 -54.53 -4.68
N LEU A 18 37.89 -55.10 -3.48
CA LEU A 18 37.19 -54.60 -2.29
C LEU A 18 37.87 -53.29 -1.86
N LEU A 19 37.15 -52.17 -1.96
CA LEU A 19 37.52 -50.91 -1.32
C LEU A 19 36.86 -50.84 0.06
N VAL A 20 37.67 -51.07 1.09
CA VAL A 20 37.34 -50.73 2.48
C VAL A 20 37.64 -49.23 2.65
N ALA A 21 36.61 -48.39 2.59
CA ALA A 21 36.71 -46.99 2.99
C ALA A 21 36.30 -46.87 4.46
N ALA A 22 37.31 -46.70 5.33
CA ALA A 22 37.16 -46.48 6.75
C ALA A 22 36.49 -45.12 7.05
N GLY A 23 35.72 -45.10 8.14
CA GLY A 23 34.81 -44.03 8.52
C GLY A 23 35.47 -42.66 8.73
N LEU A 24 35.00 -41.69 7.95
CA LEU A 24 35.02 -40.28 8.32
C LEU A 24 33.79 -40.01 9.20
N PRO A 25 33.92 -39.28 10.32
CA PRO A 25 32.76 -38.82 11.08
C PRO A 25 31.92 -37.94 10.16
N GLY A 26 30.70 -38.40 9.86
CA GLY A 26 29.73 -37.59 9.12
C GLY A 26 29.50 -36.30 9.90
N ARG A 27 29.83 -35.16 9.27
CA ARG A 27 29.44 -33.84 9.74
C ARG A 27 27.92 -33.92 9.99
N PRO A 28 27.43 -33.61 11.20
CA PRO A 28 25.99 -33.56 11.43
C PRO A 28 25.41 -32.59 10.38
N PRO A 29 24.25 -32.91 9.77
CA PRO A 29 23.62 -31.97 8.86
C PRO A 29 23.49 -30.64 9.59
N GLU A 30 24.08 -29.60 9.02
CA GLU A 30 23.77 -28.23 9.40
C GLU A 30 22.26 -28.12 9.21
N THR A 31 21.55 -28.16 10.34
CA THR A 31 20.14 -27.84 10.37
C THR A 31 20.10 -26.37 9.99
N THR A 32 19.93 -26.08 8.70
CA THR A 32 19.52 -24.78 8.23
C THR A 32 18.14 -24.59 8.84
N THR A 33 18.09 -24.06 10.07
CA THR A 33 16.91 -23.39 10.58
C THR A 33 16.62 -22.33 9.53
N THR A 34 15.66 -22.66 8.66
CA THR A 34 14.91 -21.68 7.92
C THR A 34 14.29 -20.79 8.99
N ASP A 35 15.01 -19.71 9.31
CA ASP A 35 14.48 -18.63 10.14
C ASP A 35 13.26 -18.13 9.38
N THR A 36 12.11 -18.68 9.75
CA THR A 36 10.85 -18.35 9.14
C THR A 36 10.50 -17.01 9.74
N THR A 37 11.06 -15.95 9.14
CA THR A 37 10.86 -14.58 9.60
C THR A 37 9.36 -14.36 9.77
N ARG A 38 8.93 -14.06 11.00
CA ARG A 38 7.50 -13.94 11.29
C ARG A 38 6.90 -12.81 10.44
N PRO A 39 5.71 -13.01 9.85
CA PRO A 39 5.03 -11.95 9.11
C PRO A 39 4.85 -10.70 9.96
N THR A 40 5.00 -9.54 9.34
CA THR A 40 4.72 -8.25 9.98
C THR A 40 3.21 -7.99 9.94
N VAL A 41 2.58 -7.74 11.09
CA VAL A 41 1.15 -7.42 11.18
C VAL A 41 0.99 -5.92 11.43
N LEU A 42 0.18 -5.25 10.60
CA LEU A 42 -0.08 -3.81 10.67
C LEU A 42 -1.58 -3.52 10.67
N ARG A 43 -2.00 -2.47 11.37
CA ARG A 43 -3.36 -1.93 11.29
C ARG A 43 -3.38 -0.68 10.39
N MET A 44 -4.22 -0.67 9.37
CA MET A 44 -4.38 0.45 8.46
C MET A 44 -5.77 1.06 8.61
N LEU A 45 -5.83 2.37 8.79
CA LEU A 45 -7.06 3.15 8.86
C LEU A 45 -7.12 4.11 7.67
N GLN A 46 -8.19 4.01 6.88
CA GLN A 46 -8.50 4.97 5.84
C GLN A 46 -9.64 5.88 6.27
N LEU A 47 -9.51 7.19 6.04
CA LEU A 47 -10.49 8.21 6.39
C LEU A 47 -10.68 9.20 5.23
N ASN A 48 -11.93 9.47 4.84
CA ASN A 48 -12.29 10.69 4.09
C ASN A 48 -12.93 11.65 5.10
N LEU A 49 -12.29 12.81 5.33
CA LEU A 49 -12.69 13.70 6.41
C LEU A 49 -13.66 14.80 5.99
N CYS A 50 -13.93 14.97 4.70
CA CYS A 50 -14.72 16.07 4.15
C CYS A 50 -14.41 17.41 4.85
N ASN A 51 -13.12 17.69 5.11
CA ASN A 51 -12.71 18.77 6.01
C ASN A 51 -12.34 20.06 5.25
N SER A 52 -12.56 20.10 3.93
CA SER A 52 -12.25 21.26 3.08
C SER A 52 -13.00 22.54 3.50
N GLY A 53 -14.13 22.40 4.20
CA GLY A 53 -15.01 23.52 4.53
C GLY A 53 -15.90 23.97 3.37
N ARG A 54 -15.92 23.23 2.25
CA ARG A 54 -16.65 23.59 1.03
C ARG A 54 -17.76 22.61 0.65
N ALA A 55 -17.52 21.31 0.81
CA ALA A 55 -18.48 20.27 0.45
C ALA A 55 -19.65 20.22 1.44
N GLY A 56 -20.81 19.72 0.98
CA GLY A 56 -22.02 19.64 1.79
C GLY A 56 -21.91 18.71 3.00
N CYS A 57 -20.99 17.75 2.97
CA CYS A 57 -20.68 16.85 4.08
C CYS A 57 -19.84 17.51 5.20
N TYR A 58 -19.36 18.75 5.01
CA TYR A 58 -18.53 19.43 6.00
C TYR A 58 -19.34 19.80 7.25
N THR A 59 -18.90 19.30 8.40
CA THR A 59 -19.52 19.62 9.70
C THR A 59 -18.63 20.43 10.63
N GLY A 60 -17.34 20.58 10.29
CA GLY A 60 -16.32 21.15 11.19
C GLY A 60 -15.89 20.24 12.35
N ARG A 61 -16.44 19.02 12.45
CA ARG A 61 -16.13 18.08 13.56
C ARG A 61 -15.16 16.97 13.18
N SER A 62 -14.91 16.72 11.89
CA SER A 62 -14.22 15.51 11.42
C SER A 62 -12.80 15.37 11.96
N MET A 63 -12.07 16.47 12.14
CA MET A 63 -10.72 16.45 12.73
C MET A 63 -10.70 15.98 14.18
N ALA A 64 -11.65 16.44 15.00
CA ALA A 64 -11.74 16.02 16.40
C ALA A 64 -12.09 14.52 16.50
N VAL A 65 -13.06 14.07 15.70
CA VAL A 65 -13.46 12.66 15.68
C VAL A 65 -12.35 11.77 15.10
N ALA A 66 -11.63 12.22 14.07
CA ALA A 66 -10.49 11.49 13.53
C ALA A 66 -9.38 11.31 14.58
N ALA A 67 -9.11 12.34 15.39
CA ALA A 67 -8.17 12.23 16.51
C ALA A 67 -8.64 11.18 17.55
N GLU A 68 -9.90 11.19 17.95
CA GLU A 68 -10.47 10.18 18.87
C GLU A 68 -10.37 8.76 18.30
N VAL A 69 -10.66 8.60 17.00
CA VAL A 69 -10.59 7.31 16.32
C VAL A 69 -9.15 6.82 16.23
N ILE A 70 -8.19 7.69 15.89
CA ILE A 70 -6.76 7.32 15.85
C ILE A 70 -6.27 6.91 17.23
N ASP A 71 -6.65 7.64 18.29
CA ASP A 71 -6.30 7.32 19.67
C ASP A 71 -6.87 5.96 20.11
N THR A 72 -8.16 5.73 19.82
CA THR A 72 -8.89 4.52 20.22
C THR A 72 -8.44 3.29 19.45
N GLU A 73 -8.31 3.41 18.13
CA GLU A 73 -8.01 2.28 17.24
C GLU A 73 -6.52 1.99 17.15
N ALA A 74 -5.67 2.94 17.54
CA ALA A 74 -4.22 2.83 17.50
C ALA A 74 -3.67 2.20 16.18
N PRO A 75 -4.03 2.73 14.99
CA PRO A 75 -3.58 2.16 13.73
C PRO A 75 -2.08 2.38 13.52
N ASP A 76 -1.41 1.52 12.75
CA ASP A 76 0.00 1.67 12.35
C ASP A 76 0.18 2.54 11.11
N LEU A 77 -0.87 2.67 10.30
CA LEU A 77 -0.94 3.48 9.08
C LEU A 77 -2.28 4.22 9.04
N VAL A 78 -2.25 5.51 8.69
CA VAL A 78 -3.47 6.30 8.45
C VAL A 78 -3.36 6.94 7.08
N THR A 79 -4.36 6.75 6.24
CA THR A 79 -4.54 7.45 4.98
C THR A 79 -5.72 8.41 5.10
N LEU A 80 -5.59 9.57 4.47
CA LEU A 80 -6.50 10.70 4.64
C LEU A 80 -6.89 11.26 3.28
N ASN A 81 -8.19 11.43 3.05
CA ASN A 81 -8.74 12.20 1.94
C ASN A 81 -9.51 13.41 2.45
N GLU A 82 -9.62 14.39 1.56
CA GLU A 82 -10.35 15.64 1.79
C GLU A 82 -9.90 16.44 3.02
N ILE A 83 -8.59 16.58 3.17
CA ILE A 83 -7.98 17.31 4.28
C ILE A 83 -7.33 18.61 3.80
N CYS A 84 -7.15 19.53 4.73
CA CYS A 84 -6.30 20.70 4.56
C CYS A 84 -4.86 20.38 4.97
N GLN A 85 -3.86 21.03 4.37
CA GLN A 85 -2.45 20.76 4.66
C GLN A 85 -2.11 20.83 6.17
N GLY A 86 -2.71 21.77 6.91
CA GLY A 86 -2.52 21.94 8.35
C GLY A 86 -3.11 20.82 9.22
N ASP A 87 -3.97 19.97 8.66
CA ASP A 87 -4.57 18.83 9.36
C ASP A 87 -3.55 17.73 9.63
N VAL A 88 -2.60 17.53 8.71
CA VAL A 88 -1.54 16.51 8.82
C VAL A 88 -0.69 16.69 10.08
N PRO A 89 -0.07 17.84 10.37
CA PRO A 89 0.68 18.02 11.61
C PRO A 89 -0.20 17.95 12.86
N ALA A 90 -1.50 18.25 12.77
CA ALA A 90 -2.41 18.09 13.89
C ALA A 90 -2.66 16.63 14.25
N LEU A 91 -3.03 15.80 13.26
CA LEU A 91 -3.24 14.36 13.47
C LEU A 91 -1.94 13.62 13.73
N ARG A 92 -0.80 14.06 13.17
CA ARG A 92 0.53 13.51 13.48
C ARG A 92 0.82 13.55 14.99
N ARG A 93 0.49 14.64 15.69
CA ARG A 93 0.73 14.74 17.14
C ARG A 93 -0.07 13.70 17.93
N VAL A 94 -1.31 13.43 17.52
CA VAL A 94 -2.14 12.37 18.12
C VAL A 94 -1.52 11.01 17.84
N PHE A 95 -1.12 10.78 16.58
CA PHE A 95 -0.50 9.54 16.13
C PHE A 95 0.84 9.25 16.84
N GLU A 96 1.66 10.27 17.11
CA GLU A 96 2.88 10.16 17.91
C GLU A 96 2.59 9.81 19.37
N ALA A 97 1.49 10.33 19.94
CA ALA A 97 1.08 10.03 21.30
C ALA A 97 0.62 8.56 21.48
N VAL A 98 -0.01 7.99 20.45
CA VAL A 98 -0.37 6.56 20.36
C VAL A 98 0.88 5.68 20.27
N HIS A 99 1.88 6.09 19.48
CA HIS A 99 3.06 5.29 19.17
C HIS A 99 4.31 5.72 19.95
N ARG A 100 4.20 5.86 21.26
CA ARG A 100 5.31 6.32 22.12
C ARG A 100 6.57 5.46 21.94
N GLY A 101 7.71 6.13 21.79
CA GLY A 101 9.01 5.47 21.59
C GLY A 101 9.23 4.92 20.18
N ARG A 102 8.34 5.25 19.22
CA ARG A 102 8.51 4.95 17.80
C ARG A 102 8.59 6.24 17.00
N SER A 103 9.17 6.14 15.81
CA SER A 103 9.20 7.25 14.87
C SER A 103 7.96 7.25 14.01
N VAL A 104 7.52 8.45 13.62
CA VAL A 104 6.38 8.66 12.75
C VAL A 104 6.83 9.45 11.54
N VAL A 105 6.40 9.01 10.36
CA VAL A 105 6.49 9.77 9.12
C VAL A 105 5.12 10.27 8.74
N SER A 106 5.07 11.44 8.12
CA SER A 106 3.84 12.05 7.64
C SER A 106 4.10 12.75 6.32
N ALA A 107 3.19 12.62 5.37
CA ALA A 107 3.30 13.27 4.08
C ALA A 107 1.95 13.84 3.61
N PHE A 108 2.02 14.80 2.70
CA PHE A 108 0.87 15.47 2.11
C PHE A 108 1.11 15.70 0.61
N GLN A 109 0.03 15.57 -0.16
CA GLN A 109 -0.02 15.94 -1.56
C GLN A 109 -1.29 16.77 -1.79
N ALA A 110 -1.12 18.00 -2.29
CA ALA A 110 -2.23 18.84 -2.68
C ALA A 110 -2.92 18.30 -3.95
N ALA A 111 -4.23 18.46 -4.05
CA ALA A 111 -4.95 18.37 -5.29
C ALA A 111 -4.71 19.64 -6.12
N GLY A 112 -4.67 19.52 -7.44
CA GLY A 112 -4.55 20.67 -8.33
C GLY A 112 -5.89 21.39 -8.48
N ASP A 113 -5.85 22.64 -8.91
CA ASP A 113 -6.99 23.42 -9.39
C ASP A 113 -6.74 23.74 -10.86
N ARG A 114 -7.43 23.00 -11.74
CA ARG A 114 -7.22 23.10 -13.18
C ARG A 114 -7.46 24.51 -13.74
N PRO A 115 -8.48 25.27 -13.32
CA PRO A 115 -8.71 26.62 -13.85
C PRO A 115 -7.57 27.60 -13.56
N SER A 116 -6.98 27.57 -12.36
CA SER A 116 -5.90 28.49 -11.97
C SER A 116 -4.49 27.93 -12.21
N GLY A 117 -4.35 26.61 -12.36
CA GLY A 117 -3.07 25.91 -12.38
C GLY A 117 -2.35 25.87 -11.02
N ALA A 118 -3.01 26.30 -9.94
CA ALA A 118 -2.49 26.25 -8.57
C ALA A 118 -3.02 25.03 -7.81
N ASP A 119 -2.84 24.97 -6.49
CA ASP A 119 -3.51 23.97 -5.66
C ASP A 119 -4.97 24.33 -5.40
N THR A 120 -5.84 23.32 -5.35
CA THR A 120 -7.18 23.46 -4.75
C THR A 120 -7.04 23.89 -3.29
N ARG A 121 -7.89 24.82 -2.84
CA ARG A 121 -7.81 25.43 -1.50
C ARG A 121 -8.99 25.07 -0.62
N CYS A 122 -8.71 24.71 0.63
CA CYS A 122 -9.70 24.70 1.69
C CYS A 122 -10.32 26.09 1.92
N ARG A 123 -11.44 26.15 2.64
CA ARG A 123 -12.10 27.40 3.04
C ARG A 123 -11.20 28.32 3.87
N ASN A 124 -10.25 27.75 4.62
CA ASN A 124 -9.25 28.48 5.40
C ASN A 124 -8.02 28.94 4.58
N GLY A 125 -8.03 28.73 3.25
CA GLY A 125 -6.96 29.15 2.34
C GLY A 125 -5.77 28.19 2.22
N GLN A 126 -5.71 27.12 3.02
CA GLN A 126 -4.64 26.12 2.90
C GLN A 126 -4.84 25.23 1.66
N PRO A 127 -3.77 24.63 1.10
CA PRO A 127 -3.94 23.58 0.11
C PRO A 127 -4.81 22.44 0.65
N TYR A 128 -5.67 21.92 -0.19
CA TYR A 128 -6.52 20.78 0.05
C TYR A 128 -5.95 19.55 -0.67
N GLY A 129 -6.11 18.35 -0.11
CA GLY A 129 -5.65 17.13 -0.77
C GLY A 129 -5.67 15.89 0.10
N VAL A 130 -4.65 15.04 -0.07
CA VAL A 130 -4.51 13.74 0.60
C VAL A 130 -3.31 13.71 1.51
N GLY A 131 -3.38 12.91 2.58
CA GLY A 131 -2.33 12.79 3.58
C GLY A 131 -2.10 11.35 4.03
N LEU A 132 -0.92 11.10 4.57
CA LEU A 132 -0.54 9.78 5.09
C LEU A 132 0.27 9.94 6.38
N LEU A 133 -0.05 9.14 7.39
CA LEU A 133 0.73 8.97 8.62
C LEU A 133 1.15 7.49 8.72
N ALA A 134 2.41 7.24 9.06
CA ALA A 134 2.89 5.87 9.24
C ALA A 134 3.85 5.77 10.41
N ARG A 135 3.70 4.70 11.19
CA ARG A 135 4.68 4.30 12.19
C ARG A 135 5.85 3.62 11.50
N VAL A 136 7.07 4.02 11.85
CA VAL A 136 8.33 3.47 11.32
C VAL A 136 9.29 3.12 12.46
N ARG A 137 10.20 2.19 12.21
CA ARG A 137 11.22 1.77 13.19
C ARG A 137 12.32 2.81 13.32
N THR A 138 12.74 3.38 12.20
CA THR A 138 13.73 4.46 12.12
C THR A 138 13.13 5.58 11.30
N PRO A 139 13.26 6.86 11.74
CA PRO A 139 12.81 7.97 10.92
C PRO A 139 13.70 8.01 9.68
N ASP A 140 13.17 7.57 8.54
CA ASP A 140 13.92 7.60 7.30
C ASP A 140 14.04 9.04 6.81
N THR A 141 15.26 9.45 6.49
CA THR A 141 15.58 10.79 6.01
C THR A 141 15.16 10.87 4.55
N THR A 142 13.96 11.39 4.28
CA THR A 142 13.51 11.90 2.96
C THR A 142 13.46 10.93 1.76
N GLY A 143 14.00 9.71 1.85
CA GLY A 143 14.06 8.72 0.77
C GLY A 143 12.90 7.73 0.82
N GLY A 144 11.67 8.17 0.56
CA GLY A 144 10.54 7.23 0.57
C GLY A 144 9.17 7.81 0.26
N VAL A 145 9.07 9.11 -0.04
CA VAL A 145 7.78 9.73 -0.38
C VAL A 145 7.67 9.89 -1.89
N TYR A 146 6.63 9.32 -2.48
CA TYR A 146 6.29 9.43 -3.89
C TYR A 146 4.92 10.07 -4.01
N ARG A 147 4.72 11.00 -4.94
CA ARG A 147 3.45 11.71 -5.08
C ARG A 147 3.29 12.30 -6.45
N GLY A 148 2.05 12.61 -6.81
CA GLY A 148 1.74 13.27 -8.06
C GLY A 148 0.26 13.55 -8.25
N ILE A 149 -0.02 14.18 -9.38
CA ILE A 149 -1.36 14.38 -9.92
C ILE A 149 -1.63 13.26 -10.94
N HIS A 150 -2.86 12.75 -10.98
CA HIS A 150 -3.24 11.75 -11.98
C HIS A 150 -3.16 12.37 -13.39
N PRO A 151 -2.68 11.64 -14.41
CA PRO A 151 -2.59 12.19 -15.76
C PRO A 151 -3.96 12.32 -16.43
N THR A 152 -4.91 11.45 -16.07
CA THR A 152 -6.31 11.55 -16.51
C THR A 152 -7.11 12.35 -15.49
N GLN A 153 -7.75 13.43 -15.93
CA GLN A 153 -8.55 14.31 -15.07
C GLN A 153 -9.98 14.44 -15.58
N ASP A 154 -10.91 14.70 -14.66
CA ASP A 154 -12.31 14.96 -15.00
C ASP A 154 -12.48 16.42 -15.41
N LEU A 155 -12.92 16.66 -16.65
CA LEU A 155 -13.06 18.01 -17.16
C LEU A 155 -14.32 18.73 -16.64
N ALA A 156 -15.23 18.04 -15.95
CA ALA A 156 -16.37 18.64 -15.26
C ALA A 156 -16.03 19.14 -13.84
N ASP A 157 -14.94 18.65 -13.26
CA ASP A 157 -14.47 19.02 -11.93
C ASP A 157 -13.27 19.98 -12.05
N PRO A 158 -13.25 21.14 -11.36
CA PRO A 158 -12.04 21.95 -11.30
C PRO A 158 -10.90 21.27 -10.51
N GLU A 159 -11.22 20.38 -9.57
CA GLU A 159 -10.23 19.67 -8.76
C GLU A 159 -9.48 18.61 -9.57
N GLU A 160 -8.14 18.69 -9.60
CA GLU A 160 -7.30 17.65 -10.16
C GLU A 160 -6.90 16.63 -9.09
N ARG A 161 -7.22 15.37 -9.36
CA ARG A 161 -7.05 14.26 -8.41
C ARG A 161 -5.59 13.87 -8.24
N ALA A 162 -5.22 13.55 -7.00
CA ALA A 162 -3.84 13.32 -6.60
C ALA A 162 -3.63 11.96 -5.91
N TRP A 163 -2.36 11.53 -5.83
CA TRP A 163 -1.93 10.32 -5.14
C TRP A 163 -0.65 10.59 -4.34
N LEU A 164 -0.46 9.81 -3.28
CA LEU A 164 0.65 9.91 -2.35
C LEU A 164 1.03 8.51 -1.84
N CYS A 165 2.31 8.20 -1.79
CA CYS A 165 2.86 6.98 -1.24
C CYS A 165 4.05 7.28 -0.31
N VAL A 166 4.20 6.44 0.71
CA VAL A 166 5.30 6.47 1.67
C VAL A 166 5.86 5.06 1.84
N ASP A 167 7.16 4.92 1.68
CA ASP A 167 7.91 3.72 2.02
C ASP A 167 7.98 3.56 3.54
N VAL A 168 7.53 2.41 4.03
CA VAL A 168 7.46 2.06 5.45
C VAL A 168 8.51 0.99 5.71
N ASP A 169 9.64 1.43 6.29
CA ASP A 169 10.78 0.60 6.67
C ASP A 169 11.34 -0.30 5.55
N ARG A 170 11.23 0.11 4.28
CA ARG A 170 11.63 -0.65 3.08
C ARG A 170 10.94 -2.02 2.97
N ARG A 171 9.77 -2.16 3.60
CA ARG A 171 9.00 -3.41 3.67
C ARG A 171 7.62 -3.30 3.03
N LEU A 172 7.04 -2.12 3.10
CA LEU A 172 5.71 -1.86 2.58
C LEU A 172 5.68 -0.47 1.96
N LEU A 173 5.14 -0.35 0.75
CA LEU A 173 4.76 0.94 0.20
C LEU A 173 3.29 1.23 0.55
N ALA A 174 3.05 2.18 1.46
CA ALA A 174 1.70 2.60 1.83
C ALA A 174 1.27 3.80 0.98
N CYS A 175 0.09 3.73 0.38
CA CYS A 175 -0.38 4.73 -0.58
C CYS A 175 -1.81 5.18 -0.28
N THR A 176 -2.12 6.41 -0.69
CA THR A 176 -3.45 7.00 -0.67
C THR A 176 -3.75 7.78 -1.94
N THR A 177 -5.02 7.85 -2.30
CA THR A 177 -5.54 8.68 -3.39
C THR A 177 -7.00 9.05 -3.11
N HIS A 178 -7.51 10.05 -3.82
CA HIS A 178 -8.93 10.37 -3.91
C HIS A 178 -9.25 10.52 -5.40
N LEU A 179 -10.14 9.69 -5.93
CA LEU A 179 -10.42 9.64 -7.38
C LEU A 179 -11.60 10.52 -7.77
N ALA A 180 -11.77 10.74 -9.07
CA ALA A 180 -12.84 11.60 -9.60
C ALA A 180 -14.23 11.15 -9.15
N ASN A 181 -15.06 12.07 -8.65
CA ASN A 181 -16.41 11.76 -8.18
C ASN A 181 -17.52 12.04 -9.22
N THR A 182 -17.27 12.92 -10.20
CA THR A 182 -18.25 13.29 -11.24
C THR A 182 -18.18 12.41 -12.50
N SER A 183 -17.14 11.59 -12.64
CA SER A 183 -16.98 10.67 -13.77
C SER A 183 -16.34 9.36 -13.33
N TYR A 184 -17.17 8.32 -13.19
CA TYR A 184 -16.71 6.99 -12.79
C TYR A 184 -15.76 6.35 -13.81
N ARG A 185 -15.85 6.70 -15.10
CA ARG A 185 -14.89 6.23 -16.11
C ARG A 185 -13.51 6.86 -15.92
N VAL A 186 -13.45 8.14 -15.56
CA VAL A 186 -12.19 8.80 -15.20
C VAL A 186 -11.65 8.20 -13.91
N ALA A 187 -12.48 7.98 -12.90
CA ALA A 187 -12.07 7.31 -11.67
C ALA A 187 -11.47 5.92 -11.95
N LEU A 188 -12.11 5.11 -12.79
CA LEU A 188 -11.58 3.79 -13.18
C LEU A 188 -10.21 3.91 -13.88
N ALA A 189 -10.04 4.89 -14.79
CA ALA A 189 -8.77 5.12 -15.47
C ALA A 189 -7.66 5.56 -14.50
N GLN A 190 -7.96 6.45 -13.55
CA GLN A 190 -7.04 6.87 -12.50
C GLN A 190 -6.64 5.69 -11.59
N CYS A 191 -7.62 4.87 -11.19
CA CYS A 191 -7.40 3.65 -10.42
C CYS A 191 -6.45 2.68 -11.13
N GLY A 192 -6.76 2.37 -12.40
CA GLY A 192 -5.94 1.47 -13.22
C GLY A 192 -4.52 2.01 -13.42
N HIS A 193 -4.37 3.30 -13.73
CA HIS A 193 -3.05 3.90 -13.89
C HIS A 193 -2.20 3.81 -12.60
N LEU A 194 -2.81 4.07 -11.44
CA LEU A 194 -2.12 3.95 -10.16
C LEU A 194 -1.68 2.51 -9.89
N LEU A 195 -2.58 1.55 -10.02
CA LEU A 195 -2.33 0.14 -9.67
C LEU A 195 -1.46 -0.60 -10.70
N ASP A 196 -1.60 -0.31 -11.99
CA ASP A 196 -0.90 -1.03 -13.08
C ASP A 196 0.38 -0.33 -13.55
N THR A 197 0.53 0.98 -13.34
CA THR A 197 1.68 1.75 -13.84
C THR A 197 2.52 2.32 -12.70
N ILE A 198 1.91 3.08 -11.80
CA ILE A 198 2.66 3.80 -10.77
C ILE A 198 3.20 2.82 -9.72
N LEU A 199 2.34 2.05 -9.05
CA LEU A 199 2.77 1.17 -7.95
C LEU A 199 3.85 0.15 -8.38
N PRO A 200 3.74 -0.54 -9.53
CA PRO A 200 4.79 -1.46 -9.96
C PRO A 200 6.14 -0.76 -10.17
N THR A 201 6.14 0.50 -10.59
CA THR A 201 7.35 1.29 -10.83
C THR A 201 8.04 1.69 -9.53
N ILE A 202 7.29 2.13 -8.53
CA ILE A 202 7.88 2.73 -7.32
C ILE A 202 8.08 1.76 -6.15
N ARG A 203 7.37 0.62 -6.11
CA ARG A 203 7.45 -0.31 -4.98
C ARG A 203 8.76 -1.11 -4.90
N GLY A 204 9.56 -1.14 -5.96
CA GLY A 204 10.90 -1.76 -5.94
C GLY A 204 10.92 -3.22 -5.46
N GLY A 205 9.87 -4.00 -5.75
CA GLY A 205 9.73 -5.39 -5.32
C GLY A 205 9.09 -5.61 -3.93
N THR A 206 8.88 -4.55 -3.15
CA THR A 206 8.12 -4.63 -1.89
C THR A 206 6.62 -4.77 -2.15
N GLY A 207 5.90 -5.31 -1.17
CA GLY A 207 4.44 -5.27 -1.16
C GLY A 207 3.96 -3.82 -1.06
N ALA A 208 2.80 -3.53 -1.63
CA ALA A 208 2.16 -2.21 -1.51
C ALA A 208 0.72 -2.34 -1.03
N VAL A 209 0.25 -1.31 -0.34
CA VAL A 209 -1.15 -1.15 0.04
C VAL A 209 -1.62 0.24 -0.37
N LEU A 210 -2.76 0.32 -1.06
CA LEU A 210 -3.44 1.56 -1.42
C LEU A 210 -4.74 1.64 -0.64
N ALA A 211 -5.02 2.78 -0.02
CA ALA A 211 -6.34 3.06 0.51
C ALA A 211 -6.81 4.48 0.22
N GLY A 212 -8.07 4.59 -0.13
CA GLY A 212 -8.63 5.83 -0.68
C GLY A 212 -10.13 5.75 -0.78
N ASP A 213 -10.76 6.92 -0.88
CA ASP A 213 -12.04 7.07 -1.53
C ASP A 213 -11.83 6.97 -3.04
N LEU A 214 -12.25 5.84 -3.61
CA LEU A 214 -12.05 5.57 -5.03
C LEU A 214 -13.21 6.05 -5.88
N ASN A 215 -14.29 6.58 -5.29
CA ASN A 215 -15.51 6.97 -6.00
C ASN A 215 -16.03 5.89 -6.99
N LEU A 216 -15.76 4.63 -6.69
CA LEU A 216 -16.15 3.46 -7.46
C LEU A 216 -16.83 2.47 -6.51
N ARG A 217 -17.69 1.60 -7.04
CA ARG A 217 -18.36 0.56 -6.24
C ARG A 217 -18.08 -0.81 -6.83
N ALA A 218 -18.12 -1.82 -5.98
CA ALA A 218 -18.12 -3.20 -6.44
C ALA A 218 -19.50 -3.59 -6.96
N GLY A 219 -19.56 -4.26 -8.11
CA GLY A 219 -20.82 -4.74 -8.71
C GLY A 219 -21.65 -3.68 -9.44
N VAL A 220 -21.13 -2.46 -9.60
CA VAL A 220 -21.75 -1.36 -10.34
C VAL A 220 -20.88 -1.04 -11.56
N ASP A 221 -21.45 -0.63 -12.70
CA ASP A 221 -20.66 -0.20 -13.87
C ASP A 221 -20.27 1.29 -13.77
N PRO A 222 -18.98 1.67 -13.91
CA PRO A 222 -17.81 0.80 -13.93
C PRO A 222 -17.46 0.22 -12.56
N ASP A 223 -17.02 -1.04 -12.58
CA ASP A 223 -16.75 -1.80 -11.36
C ASP A 223 -15.33 -1.55 -10.87
N VAL A 224 -15.15 -1.23 -9.59
CA VAL A 224 -13.82 -1.05 -8.98
C VAL A 224 -12.92 -2.28 -9.17
N ARG A 225 -13.52 -3.48 -9.29
CA ARG A 225 -12.77 -4.72 -9.53
C ARG A 225 -12.11 -4.73 -10.91
N SER A 226 -12.61 -3.95 -11.87
CA SER A 226 -12.00 -3.83 -13.20
C SER A 226 -10.66 -3.10 -13.19
N CYS A 227 -10.33 -2.34 -12.16
CA CYS A 227 -8.99 -1.77 -11.96
C CYS A 227 -8.17 -2.50 -10.90
N THR A 228 -8.68 -3.59 -10.31
CA THR A 228 -7.94 -4.37 -9.30
C THR A 228 -7.16 -5.48 -10.01
N PRO A 229 -5.81 -5.43 -10.06
CA PRO A 229 -5.05 -6.41 -10.81
C PRO A 229 -5.17 -7.82 -10.23
N ALA A 230 -5.00 -8.84 -11.08
CA ALA A 230 -5.07 -10.23 -10.64
C ALA A 230 -4.10 -10.51 -9.48
N GLY A 231 -4.54 -11.32 -8.51
CA GLY A 231 -3.78 -11.66 -7.31
C GLY A 231 -3.72 -10.55 -6.25
N HIS A 232 -4.27 -9.35 -6.52
CA HIS A 232 -4.41 -8.32 -5.49
C HIS A 232 -5.66 -8.62 -4.65
N GLN A 233 -5.59 -8.28 -3.36
CA GLN A 233 -6.74 -8.35 -2.46
C GLN A 233 -7.39 -6.98 -2.35
N ARG A 234 -8.71 -6.97 -2.16
CA ARG A 234 -9.49 -5.75 -2.02
C ARG A 234 -10.58 -5.93 -0.97
N VAL A 235 -10.74 -4.94 -0.10
CA VAL A 235 -11.88 -4.80 0.82
C VAL A 235 -12.47 -3.39 0.69
N ASP A 236 -13.67 -3.17 1.21
CA ASP A 236 -14.37 -1.88 1.19
C ASP A 236 -15.21 -1.65 2.43
N ASP A 237 -15.81 -0.47 2.51
CA ASP A 237 -16.79 -0.07 3.53
C ASP A 237 -18.24 -0.37 3.10
N GLY A 238 -18.45 -1.15 2.03
CA GLY A 238 -19.75 -1.31 1.36
C GLY A 238 -20.15 -0.15 0.46
N ALA A 239 -19.30 0.88 0.32
CA ALA A 239 -19.55 2.08 -0.46
C ALA A 239 -18.33 2.47 -1.32
N LEU A 240 -17.69 3.60 -1.03
CA LEU A 240 -16.69 4.25 -1.90
C LEU A 240 -15.27 4.16 -1.35
N GLN A 241 -15.09 3.78 -0.09
CA GLN A 241 -13.77 3.62 0.49
C GLN A 241 -13.25 2.21 0.27
N HIS A 242 -12.01 2.11 -0.22
CA HIS A 242 -11.39 0.82 -0.51
C HIS A 242 -9.99 0.74 0.08
N ILE A 243 -9.59 -0.50 0.37
CA ILE A 243 -8.19 -0.88 0.61
C ILE A 243 -7.85 -1.97 -0.41
N VAL A 244 -6.78 -1.74 -1.17
CA VAL A 244 -6.21 -2.68 -2.16
C VAL A 244 -4.81 -3.06 -1.70
N ALA A 245 -4.54 -4.35 -1.58
CA ALA A 245 -3.22 -4.89 -1.23
C ALA A 245 -2.64 -5.66 -2.42
N THR A 246 -1.40 -5.38 -2.79
CA THR A 246 -0.71 -6.12 -3.84
C THR A 246 -0.25 -7.50 -3.33
N VAL A 247 0.15 -8.38 -4.24
CA VAL A 247 0.80 -9.66 -3.91
C VAL A 247 1.93 -9.45 -2.88
N GLY A 248 2.01 -10.31 -1.86
CA GLY A 248 2.92 -10.20 -0.73
C GLY A 248 2.34 -9.48 0.50
N VAL A 249 1.14 -8.89 0.36
CA VAL A 249 0.37 -8.32 1.47
C VAL A 249 -1.02 -8.94 1.49
N THR A 250 -1.40 -9.51 2.63
CA THR A 250 -2.72 -10.11 2.85
C THR A 250 -3.57 -9.20 3.74
N ILE A 251 -4.85 -9.07 3.43
CA ILE A 251 -5.87 -8.42 4.26
C ILE A 251 -6.65 -9.54 4.95
N CYS A 252 -6.49 -9.72 6.27
CA CYS A 252 -7.25 -10.76 6.99
C CYS A 252 -8.71 -10.36 7.19
N CYS A 253 -8.91 -9.08 7.50
CA CYS A 253 -10.05 -8.63 8.26
C CYS A 253 -10.15 -7.12 8.20
N HIS A 254 -11.39 -6.63 8.06
CA HIS A 254 -11.71 -5.22 7.96
C HIS A 254 -13.05 -4.94 8.62
N ARG A 255 -13.26 -3.69 9.03
CA ARG A 255 -14.55 -3.20 9.50
C ARG A 255 -14.68 -1.69 9.29
N PRO A 256 -15.91 -1.19 9.11
CA PRO A 256 -16.17 0.22 9.23
C PRO A 256 -15.96 0.70 10.68
N VAL A 257 -15.55 1.95 10.84
CA VAL A 257 -15.39 2.67 12.10
C VAL A 257 -16.33 3.87 12.06
N PRO A 258 -17.29 4.00 12.99
CA PRO A 258 -18.22 5.13 12.98
C PRO A 258 -17.50 6.47 13.16
N MET A 259 -17.78 7.41 12.26
CA MET A 259 -17.29 8.80 12.33
C MET A 259 -18.28 9.76 12.98
N ARG A 260 -19.31 9.24 13.67
CA ARG A 260 -20.30 10.02 14.45
C ARG A 260 -20.90 11.21 13.67
N GLU A 261 -21.17 10.97 12.38
CA GLU A 261 -21.72 11.95 11.44
C GLU A 261 -20.85 13.21 11.30
N ALA A 262 -19.57 13.15 11.66
CA ALA A 262 -18.64 14.26 11.49
C ALA A 262 -18.17 14.42 10.03
N THR A 263 -18.34 13.36 9.26
CA THR A 263 -18.23 13.22 7.80
C THR A 263 -19.32 12.22 7.38
N ASP A 264 -19.67 12.19 6.11
CA ASP A 264 -20.59 11.22 5.51
C ASP A 264 -19.93 9.86 5.22
N HIS A 265 -18.62 9.74 5.42
CA HIS A 265 -17.89 8.49 5.31
C HIS A 265 -17.65 7.83 6.68
N PRO A 266 -17.85 6.51 6.83
CA PRO A 266 -17.22 5.80 7.94
C PRO A 266 -15.69 5.84 7.75
N GLY A 267 -14.92 5.54 8.80
CA GLY A 267 -13.54 5.11 8.61
C GLY A 267 -13.49 3.65 8.18
N LEU A 268 -12.47 3.24 7.44
CA LEU A 268 -12.24 1.85 7.07
C LEU A 268 -10.95 1.34 7.71
N LEU A 269 -11.10 0.46 8.71
CA LEU A 269 -9.96 -0.16 9.41
C LEU A 269 -9.75 -1.58 8.89
N ALA A 270 -8.52 -1.91 8.54
CA ALA A 270 -8.13 -3.27 8.19
C ALA A 270 -6.83 -3.70 8.87
N THR A 271 -6.65 -5.01 8.99
CA THR A 271 -5.39 -5.61 9.42
C THR A 271 -4.69 -6.23 8.22
N LEU A 272 -3.45 -5.81 8.03
CA LEU A 272 -2.54 -6.21 6.97
C LEU A 272 -1.52 -7.20 7.54
N VAL A 273 -1.21 -8.23 6.76
CA VAL A 273 -0.13 -9.18 7.03
C VAL A 273 0.85 -9.08 5.87
N VAL A 274 2.05 -8.57 6.16
CA VAL A 274 3.14 -8.41 5.19
C VAL A 274 4.09 -9.60 5.33
N GLU A 275 4.28 -10.33 4.25
CA GLU A 275 5.27 -11.41 4.21
C GLU A 275 6.67 -10.82 4.24
N ASP A 276 7.49 -11.25 5.20
CA ASP A 276 8.90 -10.90 5.24
C ASP A 276 9.64 -11.72 4.18
N ARG A 277 9.70 -11.23 2.94
CA ARG A 277 10.64 -11.78 1.96
C ARG A 277 12.03 -11.17 2.18
N PRO A 278 13.10 -11.99 2.19
CA PRO A 278 14.45 -11.46 2.06
C PRO A 278 14.54 -10.65 0.76
N PRO A 279 15.21 -9.48 0.75
CA PRO A 279 15.55 -8.82 -0.50
C PRO A 279 16.39 -9.80 -1.34
N THR A 280 15.94 -10.07 -2.56
CA THR A 280 16.69 -10.85 -3.57
C THR A 280 17.84 -10.05 -4.13
#